data_AF-A0A1U8DMF6-F1
#
_entry.id   AF-A0A1U8DMF6-F1
#
_cell.length_a   1.000
_cell.length_b   1.000
_cell.length_c   1.000
_cell.angle_alpha   90.00
_cell.angle_beta   90.00
_cell.angle_gamma   90.00
#
_symmetry.space_group_name_H-M   'P 1'
#
loop_
_entity.id
_entity.type
_entity.pdbx_description
1 polymer ?
#
loop_
_entity_poly.entity_id
_entity_poly.type
_entity_poly.pdbx_seq_one_letter_code
_entity_poly.pdbx_strand_id
1 'polypeptide(L)'
;MLGGGWIPEVLSSLPMQTDSSCQREAILHVPLCKEDCEEWWEDCKDYVTCKENWHKGWNWATGPNHCPWGTMCRPFKQVFPRAADLYEKIWSDSYKYTTAPRGNGRCIQMWFDPAQGNPNVAMAKYYTWGGRAAADMARKPVVGASSSLPATLLILLPPALLALM
;
A
#
# COMPACT_ATOMS: atom_id res chain seq x y z
N MET A 1 10.35 8.96 18.55
CA MET A 1 11.24 8.37 17.54
C MET A 1 10.40 7.56 16.58
N LEU A 2 10.03 8.14 15.43
CA LEU A 2 9.53 7.39 14.28
C LEU A 2 10.24 7.99 13.08
N GLY A 3 10.91 7.16 12.30
CA GLY A 3 11.81 7.50 11.18
C GLY A 3 11.11 8.13 9.98
N GLY A 4 10.26 9.14 10.18
CA GLY A 4 9.48 9.80 9.13
C GLY A 4 10.25 10.80 8.26
N GLY A 5 11.57 10.85 8.34
CA GLY A 5 12.38 11.82 7.59
C GLY A 5 12.28 11.66 6.05
N TRP A 6 11.92 10.47 5.58
CA TRP A 6 11.74 10.17 4.15
C TRP A 6 10.35 10.54 3.62
N ILE A 7 9.39 10.85 4.49
CA ILE A 7 7.98 11.06 4.13
C ILE A 7 7.82 12.14 3.04
N PRO A 8 8.45 13.32 3.13
CA PRO A 8 8.33 14.35 2.10
C PRO A 8 8.82 13.90 0.72
N GLU A 9 9.94 13.17 0.66
CA GLU A 9 10.54 12.68 -0.59
C GLU A 9 9.65 11.61 -1.26
N VAL A 10 9.10 10.68 -0.47
CA VAL A 10 8.23 9.62 -0.98
C VAL A 10 6.86 10.16 -1.38
N LEU A 11 6.28 11.06 -0.58
CA LEU A 11 5.00 11.72 -0.91
C LEU A 11 5.09 12.49 -2.23
N SER A 12 6.20 13.21 -2.47
CA SER A 12 6.42 13.90 -3.74
C SER A 12 6.40 12.98 -4.97
N SER A 13 6.62 11.68 -4.75
CA SER A 13 6.71 10.67 -5.80
C SER A 13 5.42 9.87 -6.00
N LEU A 14 4.39 9.96 -5.15
CA LEU A 14 3.14 9.16 -5.27
C LEU A 14 2.00 9.97 -5.90
N PRO A 15 1.14 9.39 -6.78
CA PRO A 15 -0.04 10.06 -7.31
C PRO A 15 -1.09 10.14 -6.20
N MET A 16 -1.35 11.34 -5.69
CA MET A 16 -2.28 11.56 -4.58
C MET A 16 -3.73 11.69 -5.08
N GLN A 17 -4.65 11.05 -4.35
CA GLN A 17 -6.09 11.20 -4.53
C GLN A 17 -6.58 12.28 -3.54
N THR A 18 -7.06 13.41 -4.05
CA THR A 18 -7.51 14.55 -3.23
C THR A 18 -9.03 14.62 -3.20
N ASP A 19 -9.64 14.59 -2.01
CA ASP A 19 -10.99 15.14 -1.82
C ASP A 19 -11.14 15.83 -0.44
N SER A 20 -11.49 17.13 -0.55
CA SER A 20 -12.07 18.09 0.41
C SER A 20 -11.52 18.32 1.83
N SER A 21 -10.98 19.54 1.98
CA SER A 21 -11.06 20.51 3.10
C SER A 21 -10.72 20.07 4.54
N CYS A 22 -9.55 20.56 4.99
CA CYS A 22 -9.00 20.60 6.36
C CYS A 22 -8.17 19.42 6.88
N GLN A 23 -7.65 18.55 6.02
CA GLN A 23 -6.35 17.91 6.23
C GLN A 23 -5.65 17.74 4.88
N ARG A 24 -4.56 18.47 4.68
CA ARG A 24 -3.74 18.46 3.46
C ARG A 24 -2.97 17.15 3.35
N GLU A 25 -3.61 16.12 2.82
CA GLU A 25 -2.99 14.83 2.47
C GLU A 25 -2.80 13.91 3.69
N ALA A 26 -3.48 12.75 3.67
CA ALA A 26 -3.25 11.67 4.61
C ALA A 26 -2.67 10.47 3.86
N ILE A 27 -1.60 9.90 4.41
CA ILE A 27 -1.05 8.65 3.90
C ILE A 27 -2.02 7.55 4.28
N LEU A 28 -2.49 6.79 3.28
CA LEU A 28 -3.37 5.64 3.46
C LEU A 28 -2.80 4.42 2.74
N HIS A 29 -2.87 3.27 3.42
CA HIS A 29 -2.50 1.96 2.90
C HIS A 29 -1.07 1.86 2.32
N VAL A 30 -0.11 2.61 2.86
CA VAL A 30 1.28 2.49 2.40
C VAL A 30 1.83 1.13 2.78
N PRO A 31 2.34 0.34 1.82
CA PRO A 31 2.83 -1.01 2.07
C PRO A 31 4.09 -0.94 2.91
N LEU A 32 4.08 -1.47 4.13
CA LEU A 32 5.27 -1.55 4.99
C LEU A 32 5.98 -2.89 4.79
N CYS A 33 7.32 -2.87 4.79
CA CYS A 33 8.11 -4.09 4.68
C CYS A 33 7.89 -4.99 5.90
N LYS A 34 7.94 -6.30 5.65
CA LYS A 34 7.65 -7.33 6.65
C LYS A 34 8.51 -7.16 7.90
N GLU A 35 9.82 -7.01 7.73
CA GLU A 35 10.78 -6.94 8.83
C GLU A 35 10.58 -5.68 9.67
N ASP A 36 10.31 -4.52 9.03
CA ASP A 36 9.97 -3.29 9.76
C ASP A 36 8.68 -3.41 10.56
N CYS A 37 7.74 -4.25 10.11
CA CYS A 37 6.50 -4.53 10.81
C CYS A 37 6.72 -5.47 12.00
N GLU A 38 7.45 -6.56 11.79
CA GLU A 38 7.66 -7.57 12.82
C GLU A 38 8.61 -7.05 13.91
N GLU A 39 9.70 -6.38 13.55
CA GLU A 39 10.70 -5.88 14.52
C GLU A 39 10.10 -4.84 15.47
N TRP A 40 9.38 -3.83 14.99
CA TRP A 40 8.84 -2.82 15.91
C TRP A 40 7.67 -3.37 16.76
N TRP A 41 6.90 -4.36 16.28
CA TRP A 41 5.98 -5.09 17.16
C TRP A 41 6.72 -5.89 18.24
N GLU A 42 7.78 -6.62 17.87
CA GLU A 42 8.57 -7.40 18.81
C GLU A 42 9.23 -6.55 19.90
N ASP A 43 9.78 -5.39 19.52
CA ASP A 43 10.36 -4.43 20.46
C ASP A 43 9.30 -3.85 21.43
N CYS A 44 8.05 -3.73 20.98
CA CYS A 44 6.98 -3.07 21.74
C CYS A 44 6.06 -4.03 22.51
N LYS A 45 6.07 -5.34 22.24
CA LYS A 45 5.01 -6.27 22.68
C LYS A 45 4.74 -6.30 24.20
N ASP A 46 5.75 -5.99 25.01
CA ASP A 46 5.67 -5.99 26.48
C ASP A 46 5.50 -4.58 27.08
N TYR A 47 5.52 -3.53 26.26
CA TYR A 47 5.08 -2.18 26.67
C TYR A 47 3.57 -2.15 26.84
N VAL A 48 3.03 -1.04 27.36
CA VAL A 48 1.59 -0.89 27.62
C VAL A 48 0.96 0.24 26.83
N THR A 49 -0.29 0.02 26.41
CA THR A 49 -1.17 1.02 25.79
C THR A 49 -2.60 0.81 26.30
N CYS A 50 -3.41 1.86 26.28
CA CYS A 50 -4.83 1.80 26.61
C CYS A 50 -5.75 1.81 25.39
N LYS A 51 -5.18 1.95 24.18
CA LYS A 51 -5.93 2.12 22.92
C LYS A 51 -5.25 1.42 21.75
N GLU A 52 -6.08 0.96 20.81
CA GLU A 52 -5.68 0.37 19.53
C GLU A 52 -5.49 1.40 18.40
N ASN A 53 -6.10 2.58 18.52
CA ASN A 53 -6.00 3.64 17.51
C ASN A 53 -5.55 4.95 18.17
N TRP A 54 -4.42 5.49 17.71
CA TRP A 54 -3.76 6.67 18.27
C TRP A 54 -4.08 7.96 17.50
N HIS A 55 -4.79 7.89 16.38
CA HIS A 55 -5.29 9.09 15.68
C HIS A 55 -6.47 9.75 16.39
N LYS A 56 -7.30 8.98 17.12
CA LYS A 56 -8.56 9.51 17.67
C LYS A 56 -8.94 8.95 19.04
N GLY A 57 -9.78 9.73 19.73
CA GLY A 57 -10.40 9.33 20.99
C GLY A 57 -9.43 9.25 22.16
N TRP A 58 -8.46 10.16 22.23
CA TRP A 58 -7.67 10.44 23.43
C TRP A 58 -8.40 11.45 24.31
N ASN A 59 -8.06 11.46 25.60
CA ASN A 59 -8.45 12.54 26.50
C ASN A 59 -7.39 13.65 26.44
N TRP A 60 -7.82 14.88 26.15
CA TRP A 60 -6.95 16.06 25.99
C TRP A 60 -7.18 17.14 27.05
N ALA A 61 -7.94 16.84 28.12
CA ALA A 61 -8.38 17.83 29.11
C ALA A 61 -7.23 18.62 29.78
N THR A 62 -6.04 18.03 29.86
CA THR A 62 -4.85 18.58 30.55
C THR A 62 -3.78 19.10 29.59
N GLY A 63 -4.01 19.05 28.27
CA GLY A 63 -3.03 19.43 27.24
C GLY A 63 -2.37 18.24 26.55
N PRO A 64 -1.60 17.37 27.24
CA PRO A 64 -1.11 16.11 26.69
C PRO A 64 -2.24 15.10 26.44
N ASN A 65 -1.98 14.08 25.61
CA ASN A 65 -2.92 12.98 25.42
C ASN A 65 -2.87 12.01 26.61
N HIS A 66 -4.04 11.71 27.16
CA HIS A 66 -4.24 10.75 28.22
C HIS A 66 -5.21 9.64 27.79
N CYS A 67 -5.09 8.49 28.44
CA CYS A 67 -6.04 7.40 28.27
C CYS A 67 -7.49 7.88 28.55
N PRO A 68 -8.47 7.46 27.73
CA PRO A 68 -9.87 7.79 27.97
C PRO A 68 -10.34 7.26 29.32
N TRP A 69 -11.30 7.96 29.92
CA TRP A 69 -11.89 7.50 31.18
C TRP A 69 -12.48 6.10 31.04
N GLY A 70 -12.27 5.27 32.07
CA GLY A 70 -12.73 3.87 32.09
C GLY A 70 -11.87 2.90 31.27
N THR A 71 -10.78 3.35 30.66
CA THR A 71 -9.81 2.45 29.99
C THR A 71 -8.66 2.09 30.92
N MET A 72 -8.09 0.90 30.71
CA MET A 72 -6.93 0.40 31.45
C MET A 72 -5.76 0.16 30.50
N CYS A 73 -4.55 0.46 31.00
CA CYS A 73 -3.32 0.11 30.29
C CYS A 73 -3.15 -1.41 30.24
N ARG A 74 -2.95 -1.94 29.04
CA ARG A 74 -2.73 -3.37 28.79
C ARG A 74 -1.46 -3.54 27.95
N PRO A 75 -0.77 -4.68 28.06
CA PRO A 75 0.37 -4.98 27.21
C PRO A 75 0.03 -4.83 25.72
N PHE A 76 0.97 -4.35 24.92
CA PHE A 76 0.80 -4.19 23.48
C PHE A 76 0.37 -5.49 22.83
N LYS A 77 0.96 -6.64 23.19
CA LYS A 77 0.53 -7.95 22.68
C LYS A 77 -0.94 -8.32 22.96
N GLN A 78 -1.57 -7.70 23.95
CA GLN A 78 -3.01 -7.90 24.22
C GLN A 78 -3.89 -6.96 23.38
N VAL A 79 -3.41 -5.74 23.12
CA VAL A 79 -4.14 -4.73 22.33
C VAL A 79 -3.93 -4.93 20.82
N PHE A 80 -2.74 -5.40 20.44
CA PHE A 80 -2.29 -5.72 19.09
C PHE A 80 -1.72 -7.15 19.07
N PRO A 81 -2.58 -8.18 18.88
CA PRO A 81 -2.17 -9.58 18.97
C PRO A 81 -1.16 -10.01 17.91
N ARG A 82 -1.14 -9.35 16.76
CA ARG A 82 -0.19 -9.60 15.67
C ARG A 82 0.51 -8.30 15.28
N ALA A 83 1.69 -8.42 14.67
CA ALA A 83 2.40 -7.30 14.09
C ALA A 83 1.47 -6.46 13.19
N ALA A 84 0.77 -7.08 12.23
CA ALA A 84 -0.17 -6.37 11.34
C ALA A 84 -1.23 -5.53 12.09
N ASP A 85 -1.73 -6.01 13.25
CA ASP A 85 -2.73 -5.28 14.02
C ASP A 85 -2.18 -3.95 14.57
N LEU A 86 -0.91 -3.91 14.97
CA LEU A 86 -0.27 -2.68 15.43
C LEU A 86 -0.28 -1.63 14.31
N TYR A 87 0.25 -1.96 13.14
CA TYR A 87 0.52 -0.97 12.09
C TYR A 87 -0.73 -0.49 11.39
N GLU A 88 -1.66 -1.40 11.11
CA GLU A 88 -2.90 -1.06 10.42
C GLU A 88 -3.80 -0.24 11.36
N LYS A 89 -3.87 -0.56 12.66
CA LYS A 89 -4.83 0.10 13.55
C LYS A 89 -4.30 1.36 14.23
N ILE A 90 -3.02 1.40 14.62
CA ILE A 90 -2.48 2.48 15.46
C ILE A 90 -2.61 3.84 14.77
N TRP A 91 -2.44 3.89 13.45
CA TRP A 91 -2.53 5.09 12.64
C TRP A 91 -3.68 5.03 11.61
N SER A 92 -4.85 4.50 11.98
CA SER A 92 -6.07 4.47 11.12
C SER A 92 -5.80 4.06 9.66
N ASP A 93 -5.19 2.90 9.46
CA ASP A 93 -4.88 2.30 8.17
C ASP A 93 -3.92 3.11 7.29
N SER A 94 -3.13 4.02 7.88
CA SER A 94 -2.07 4.72 7.17
C SER A 94 -1.03 3.78 6.55
N TYR A 95 -0.75 2.68 7.24
CA TYR A 95 0.13 1.63 6.75
C TYR A 95 -0.64 0.33 6.55
N LYS A 96 -0.18 -0.46 5.59
CA LYS A 96 -0.70 -1.79 5.29
C LYS A 96 0.40 -2.81 5.45
N TYR A 97 0.13 -3.90 6.17
CA TYR A 97 1.09 -4.98 6.29
C TYR A 97 1.31 -5.67 4.94
N THR A 98 2.56 -6.02 4.65
CA THR A 98 2.91 -6.81 3.46
C THR A 98 3.89 -7.93 3.83
N THR A 99 3.91 -8.97 3.01
CA THR A 99 4.92 -10.03 3.10
C THR A 99 6.18 -9.71 2.30
N ALA A 100 6.28 -8.50 1.75
CA ALA A 100 7.42 -8.04 0.99
C ALA A 100 8.61 -7.80 1.93
N PRO A 101 9.76 -8.45 1.70
CA PRO A 101 10.94 -8.20 2.52
C PRO A 101 11.58 -6.85 2.17
N ARG A 102 12.34 -6.27 3.10
CA ARG A 102 13.22 -5.12 2.86
C ARG A 102 14.06 -5.30 1.61
N GLY A 103 14.31 -4.21 0.88
CA GLY A 103 15.11 -4.18 -0.34
C GLY A 103 14.41 -4.69 -1.60
N ASN A 104 13.19 -5.22 -1.52
CA ASN A 104 12.50 -5.74 -2.71
C ASN A 104 11.88 -4.65 -3.61
N GLY A 105 11.89 -3.39 -3.17
CA GLY A 105 11.36 -2.25 -3.91
C GLY A 105 9.83 -2.22 -4.06
N ARG A 106 9.08 -2.96 -3.23
CA ARG A 106 7.60 -3.05 -3.26
C ARG A 106 6.95 -2.68 -1.93
N CYS A 107 7.75 -2.34 -0.93
CA CYS A 107 7.32 -1.91 0.38
C CYS A 107 8.20 -0.76 0.86
N ILE A 108 7.70 0.00 1.82
CA ILE A 108 8.40 1.09 2.46
C ILE A 108 9.22 0.56 3.63
N GLN A 109 10.44 1.04 3.73
CA GLN A 109 11.32 0.81 4.85
C GLN A 109 11.26 2.03 5.76
N MET A 110 10.87 1.81 7.01
CA MET A 110 10.87 2.87 8.02
C MET A 110 12.29 3.18 8.48
N TRP A 111 13.13 2.15 8.51
CA TRP A 111 14.52 2.21 8.95
C TRP A 111 15.46 1.73 7.84
N PHE A 112 16.42 2.58 7.48
CA PHE A 112 17.47 2.28 6.50
C PHE A 112 18.67 3.20 6.75
N ASP A 113 19.84 2.79 6.26
CA ASP A 113 21.06 3.58 6.32
C ASP A 113 21.03 4.68 5.24
N PRO A 114 20.99 5.98 5.62
CA PRO A 114 20.95 7.06 4.64
C PRO A 114 22.21 7.13 3.77
N ALA A 115 23.35 6.58 4.22
CA ALA A 115 24.57 6.52 3.40
C ALA A 115 24.43 5.60 2.18
N GLN A 116 23.47 4.67 2.21
CA GLN A 116 23.15 3.75 1.11
C GLN A 116 22.02 4.28 0.21
N GLY A 117 21.55 5.50 0.45
CA GLY A 117 20.44 6.13 -0.26
C GLY A 117 19.06 5.70 0.27
N ASN A 118 18.00 6.34 -0.25
CA ASN A 118 16.63 6.10 0.16
C ASN A 118 15.99 4.95 -0.65
N PRO A 119 15.76 3.75 -0.06
CA PRO A 119 15.18 2.61 -0.77
C PRO A 119 13.70 2.83 -1.14
N ASN A 120 13.02 3.78 -0.51
CA ASN A 120 11.60 4.03 -0.69
C ASN A 120 11.29 4.72 -2.03
N VAL A 121 12.29 5.32 -2.68
CA VAL A 121 12.14 5.94 -4.01
C VAL A 121 11.80 4.88 -5.07
N ALA A 122 12.41 3.69 -4.99
CA ALA A 122 12.11 2.60 -5.91
C ALA A 122 10.68 2.09 -5.76
N MET A 123 10.21 1.98 -4.51
CA MET A 123 8.84 1.62 -4.18
C MET A 123 7.85 2.65 -4.72
N ALA A 124 8.07 3.94 -4.49
CA ALA A 124 7.18 4.99 -5.01
C ALA A 124 7.05 4.92 -6.53
N LYS A 125 8.19 4.77 -7.25
CA LYS A 125 8.21 4.58 -8.70
C LYS A 125 7.41 3.36 -9.14
N TYR A 126 7.54 2.23 -8.42
CA TYR A 126 6.79 1.01 -8.74
C TYR A 126 5.26 1.22 -8.70
N TYR A 127 4.74 1.81 -7.62
CA TYR A 127 3.29 2.01 -7.47
C TYR A 127 2.75 3.14 -8.36
N THR A 128 3.56 4.14 -8.70
CA THR A 128 3.16 5.13 -9.73
C THR A 128 3.09 4.53 -11.13
N TRP A 129 4.07 3.71 -11.50
CA TRP A 129 4.13 3.06 -12.80
C TRP A 129 2.99 2.05 -12.95
N GLY A 130 2.74 1.24 -11.92
CA GLY A 130 1.61 0.31 -11.88
C GLY A 130 0.26 1.03 -12.02
N GLY A 131 0.10 2.18 -11.34
CA GLY A 131 -1.09 3.03 -11.49
C GLY A 131 -1.24 3.63 -12.88
N ARG A 132 -0.15 4.10 -13.51
CA ARG A 132 -0.15 4.59 -14.89
C ARG A 132 -0.52 3.51 -15.89
N ALA A 133 0.10 2.33 -15.80
CA ALA A 133 -0.19 1.20 -16.69
C ALA A 133 -1.65 0.73 -16.57
N ALA A 134 -2.21 0.71 -15.35
CA ALA A 134 -3.62 0.37 -15.12
C ALA A 134 -4.57 1.45 -15.69
N ALA A 135 -4.25 2.73 -15.50
CA ALA A 135 -5.02 3.84 -16.07
C ALA A 135 -4.97 3.87 -17.61
N ASP A 136 -3.80 3.58 -18.21
CA ASP A 136 -3.62 3.48 -19.66
C ASP A 136 -4.40 2.30 -20.25
N MET A 137 -4.45 1.16 -19.55
CA MET A 137 -5.28 0.02 -19.94
C MET A 137 -6.77 0.37 -19.87
N ALA A 138 -7.22 1.07 -18.83
CA ALA A 138 -8.61 1.52 -18.70
C ALA A 138 -9.00 2.58 -19.74
N ARG A 139 -8.03 3.35 -20.26
CA ARG A 139 -8.25 4.42 -21.25
C ARG A 139 -8.22 3.93 -22.69
N LYS A 140 -7.59 2.78 -22.97
CA LYS A 140 -7.66 2.16 -24.29
C LYS A 140 -9.10 1.67 -24.52
N PRO A 141 -9.80 2.14 -25.56
CA PRO A 141 -11.04 1.51 -25.96
C PRO A 141 -10.70 0.07 -26.32
N VAL A 142 -11.47 -0.89 -25.80
CA VAL A 142 -11.49 -2.24 -26.34
C VAL A 142 -12.06 -2.12 -27.75
N VAL A 143 -11.20 -1.77 -28.72
CA VAL A 143 -11.52 -1.94 -30.13
C VAL A 143 -11.55 -3.45 -30.28
N GLY A 144 -12.76 -4.00 -30.32
CA GLY A 144 -13.01 -5.42 -30.42
C GLY A 144 -12.07 -6.01 -31.46
N ALA A 145 -11.35 -7.07 -31.09
CA ALA A 145 -10.60 -7.87 -32.02
C ALA A 145 -11.59 -8.41 -33.06
N SER A 146 -11.79 -7.66 -34.14
CA SER A 146 -12.44 -8.17 -35.33
C SER A 146 -11.44 -9.16 -35.92
N SER A 147 -11.61 -10.42 -35.56
CA SER A 147 -10.97 -11.55 -36.23
C SER A 147 -11.56 -11.66 -37.63
N SER A 148 -11.22 -10.73 -38.52
CA SER A 148 -11.39 -10.93 -39.96
C SER A 148 -10.14 -11.67 -40.44
N LEU A 149 -10.22 -13.00 -40.43
CA LEU A 149 -9.37 -13.82 -41.28
C LEU A 149 -9.48 -13.26 -42.71
N PRO A 150 -8.37 -12.92 -43.38
CA PRO A 150 -8.44 -12.44 -44.75
C PRO A 150 -9.05 -13.54 -45.62
N ALA A 151 -10.18 -13.24 -46.26
CA ALA A 151 -10.94 -14.15 -47.14
C ALA A 151 -10.21 -14.51 -48.45
N THR A 152 -8.88 -14.39 -48.49
CA THR A 152 -8.05 -14.69 -49.66
C THR A 152 -7.49 -16.11 -49.65
N LEU A 153 -7.77 -16.93 -48.63
CA LEU A 153 -7.32 -18.33 -48.56
C LEU A 153 -8.42 -19.37 -48.85
N LEU A 154 -9.42 -19.03 -49.68
CA LEU A 154 -10.43 -19.97 -50.17
C LEU A 154 -10.38 -20.22 -51.68
N ILE A 155 -9.39 -19.68 -52.41
CA ILE A 155 -9.31 -19.78 -53.88
C ILE A 155 -8.33 -20.89 -54.35
N LEU A 156 -7.88 -21.78 -53.46
CA LEU A 156 -6.96 -22.87 -53.82
C LEU A 156 -7.48 -24.27 -53.49
N LEU A 157 -8.80 -24.45 -53.37
CA LEU A 157 -9.39 -25.79 -53.36
C LEU A 157 -9.77 -26.21 -54.78
N PRO A 158 -9.22 -27.32 -55.31
CA PRO A 158 -9.58 -27.84 -56.62
C PRO A 158 -11.09 -28.15 -56.69
N PRO A 159 -11.78 -27.86 -57.80
CA PRO A 159 -13.22 -28.10 -57.96
C PRO A 159 -13.65 -29.57 -57.92
N ALA A 160 -12.73 -30.52 -57.71
CA ALA A 160 -13.03 -31.96 -57.69
C ALA A 160 -13.70 -32.47 -56.40
N LEU A 161 -13.84 -31.64 -55.34
CA LEU A 161 -14.42 -32.06 -54.06
C LEU A 161 -15.86 -31.56 -53.81
N LEU A 162 -16.49 -30.85 -54.75
CA LEU A 162 -17.85 -30.30 -54.61
C LEU A 162 -18.97 -31.22 -55.13
N ALA A 163 -18.69 -32.48 -55.50
CA ALA A 163 -19.67 -33.40 -56.10
C ALA A 163 -20.13 -34.55 -55.18
N LEU A 164 -20.10 -34.37 -53.86
CA LEU A 164 -20.52 -35.40 -52.88
C LEU A 164 -21.50 -34.90 -51.81
N MET A 165 -22.23 -33.81 -52.07
CA MET A 165 -23.42 -33.42 -51.30
C MET A 165 -24.59 -33.14 -52.22
#